data_AF-A0AAW0PJ52-F1
#
_entry.id   AF-A0AAW0PJ52-F1
#
_cell.length_a   1.000
_cell.length_b   1.000
_cell.length_c   1.000
_cell.angle_alpha   90.00
_cell.angle_beta   90.00
_cell.angle_gamma   90.00
#
_symmetry.space_group_name_H-M   'P 1'
#
loop_
_entity.id
_entity.type
_entity.pdbx_description
1 polymer ?
#
loop_
_entity_poly.entity_id
_entity_poly.type
_entity_poly.pdbx_seq_one_letter_code
_entity_poly.pdbx_strand_id
1 'polypeptide(L)'
;MRNKAAKQKSKKKATYNAFGCDLIEHLQTTGQDVPQVLKKCAEFIEKHGIVDGIYRLSGVTSNIQRLRQEFCSEACPDLTKEVYLQDIHCVGSLCKLYFRELPNPLLTYELYTKFTEAVSVQGIMKNLSISERSLKNCQRLISELWSI
;
A
#
# COMPACT_ATOMS: atom_id res chain seq x y z
N MET A 1 54.90 0.56 21.54
CA MET A 1 53.57 0.27 22.13
C MET A 1 52.54 0.28 21.01
N ARG A 2 51.86 -0.84 20.74
CA ARG A 2 50.87 -0.99 19.66
C ARG A 2 49.50 -0.51 20.17
N ASN A 3 48.89 0.50 19.55
CA ASN A 3 47.47 0.80 19.76
C ASN A 3 46.66 0.36 18.54
N LYS A 4 45.85 -0.68 18.73
CA LYS A 4 44.84 -1.17 17.79
C LYS A 4 43.63 -0.23 17.86
N ALA A 5 43.38 0.54 16.81
CA ALA A 5 42.08 1.20 16.62
C ALA A 5 41.09 0.15 16.11
N ALA A 6 40.11 -0.20 16.95
CA ALA A 6 39.01 -1.09 16.57
C ALA A 6 38.15 -0.40 15.50
N LYS A 7 38.21 -0.91 14.27
CA LYS A 7 37.38 -0.49 13.15
C LYS A 7 35.94 -0.93 13.43
N GLN A 8 35.11 -0.01 13.92
CA GLN A 8 33.68 -0.23 14.12
C GLN A 8 33.03 -0.47 12.76
N LYS A 9 32.72 -1.75 12.47
CA LYS A 9 31.94 -2.13 11.28
C LYS A 9 30.51 -1.64 11.49
N SER A 10 30.10 -0.61 10.76
CA SER A 10 28.70 -0.21 10.62
C SER A 10 27.92 -1.39 10.03
N LYS A 11 27.04 -1.99 10.83
CA LYS A 11 26.00 -2.90 10.31
C LYS A 11 25.18 -2.08 9.31
N LYS A 12 25.27 -2.38 8.02
CA LYS A 12 24.31 -1.88 7.03
C LYS A 12 22.94 -2.38 7.48
N LYS A 13 22.11 -1.48 8.02
CA LYS A 13 20.67 -1.76 8.21
C LYS A 13 20.14 -2.12 6.81
N ALA A 14 19.56 -3.31 6.67
CA ALA A 14 18.83 -3.63 5.45
C ALA A 14 17.73 -2.58 5.33
N THR A 15 17.76 -1.79 4.26
CA THR A 15 16.68 -0.86 3.96
C THR A 15 15.48 -1.70 3.56
N TYR A 16 14.48 -1.80 4.43
CA TYR A 16 13.21 -2.43 4.11
C TYR A 16 12.52 -1.60 3.02
N ASN A 17 12.54 -2.09 1.77
CA ASN A 17 11.88 -1.38 0.69
C ASN A 17 10.41 -1.79 0.64
N ALA A 18 9.56 -1.04 1.33
CA ALA A 18 8.12 -1.30 1.37
C ALA A 18 7.43 -1.06 0.03
N PHE A 19 8.05 -0.30 -0.89
CA PHE A 19 7.46 0.14 -2.16
C PHE A 19 8.21 -0.43 -3.36
N GLY A 20 7.51 -0.62 -4.47
CA GLY A 20 8.13 -1.04 -5.73
C GLY A 20 8.65 -2.47 -5.78
N CYS A 21 8.31 -3.30 -4.79
CA CYS A 21 8.62 -4.73 -4.78
C CYS A 21 7.43 -5.54 -5.29
N ASP A 22 7.71 -6.77 -5.74
CA ASP A 22 6.65 -7.71 -6.09
C ASP A 22 5.77 -8.01 -4.87
N LEU A 23 4.46 -7.88 -5.05
CA LEU A 23 3.51 -8.01 -3.96
C LEU A 23 3.50 -9.43 -3.38
N ILE A 24 3.60 -10.46 -4.22
CA ILE A 24 3.55 -11.85 -3.77
C ILE A 24 4.80 -12.18 -2.97
N GLU A 25 5.98 -11.83 -3.49
CA GLU A 25 7.25 -12.00 -2.79
C GLU A 25 7.28 -11.26 -1.45
N HIS A 26 6.77 -10.02 -1.43
CA HIS A 26 6.70 -9.20 -0.22
C HIS A 26 5.83 -9.85 0.87
N LEU A 27 4.65 -10.34 0.52
CA LEU A 27 3.73 -10.98 1.46
C LEU A 27 4.29 -12.32 1.98
N GLN A 28 4.92 -13.11 1.11
CA GLN A 28 5.60 -14.35 1.50
C GLN A 28 6.76 -14.09 2.48
N THR A 29 7.58 -13.07 2.20
CA THR A 29 8.73 -12.70 3.04
C THR A 29 8.29 -12.18 4.41
N THR A 30 7.22 -11.40 4.47
CA THR A 30 6.72 -10.80 5.72
C THR A 30 5.76 -11.71 6.49
N GLY A 31 5.26 -12.78 5.87
CA GLY A 31 4.23 -13.65 6.43
C GLY A 31 2.90 -12.95 6.69
N GLN A 32 2.63 -11.85 5.97
CA GLN A 32 1.40 -11.06 6.10
C GLN A 32 0.45 -11.37 4.94
N ASP A 33 -0.85 -11.26 5.18
CA ASP A 33 -1.87 -11.36 4.11
C ASP A 33 -2.05 -10.04 3.34
N VAL A 34 -1.70 -8.91 3.97
CA VAL A 34 -1.83 -7.56 3.42
C VAL A 34 -0.59 -6.74 3.80
N PRO A 35 -0.03 -5.92 2.89
CA PRO A 35 1.10 -5.05 3.21
C PRO A 35 0.77 -4.09 4.37
N GLN A 36 1.69 -3.93 5.31
CA GLN A 36 1.50 -3.07 6.48
C GLN A 36 1.19 -1.61 6.11
N VAL A 37 1.77 -1.12 5.01
CA VAL A 37 1.47 0.21 4.46
C VAL A 37 -0.03 0.36 4.20
N LEU A 38 -0.62 -0.60 3.48
CA LEU A 38 -2.04 -0.56 3.12
C LEU A 38 -2.93 -0.71 4.35
N LYS A 39 -2.60 -1.65 5.24
CA LYS A 39 -3.36 -1.87 6.48
C LYS A 39 -3.41 -0.61 7.35
N LYS A 40 -2.27 0.02 7.61
CA LYS A 40 -2.20 1.21 8.48
C LYS A 40 -2.88 2.42 7.85
N CYS A 41 -2.70 2.62 6.55
CA CYS A 41 -3.37 3.72 5.87
C CYS A 41 -4.89 3.52 5.81
N ALA A 42 -5.37 2.29 5.60
CA ALA A 42 -6.80 1.98 5.65
C ALA A 42 -7.39 2.25 7.04
N GLU A 43 -6.78 1.72 8.11
CA GLU A 43 -7.19 1.98 9.50
C GLU A 43 -7.28 3.49 9.81
N PHE A 44 -6.32 4.27 9.30
CA PHE A 44 -6.32 5.73 9.48
C PHE A 44 -7.46 6.40 8.69
N ILE A 45 -7.67 6.02 7.43
CA ILE A 45 -8.68 6.64 6.56
C ILE A 45 -10.09 6.25 7.01
N GLU A 46 -10.32 5.02 7.49
CA GLU A 46 -11.59 4.64 8.10
C GLU A 46 -11.94 5.51 9.31
N LYS A 47 -10.92 5.88 10.10
CA LYS A 47 -11.10 6.68 11.32
C LYS A 47 -11.19 8.19 11.07
N HIS A 48 -10.42 8.71 10.12
CA HIS A 48 -10.22 10.15 9.92
C HIS A 48 -10.63 10.65 8.53
N GLY A 49 -10.96 9.74 7.61
CA GLY A 49 -11.13 10.02 6.17
C GLY A 49 -12.50 10.50 5.74
N ILE A 50 -13.42 10.75 6.68
CA ILE A 50 -14.70 11.42 6.39
C ILE A 50 -14.42 12.92 6.16
N VAL A 51 -13.83 13.23 5.01
CA VAL A 51 -13.43 14.55 4.55
C VAL A 51 -13.73 14.71 3.06
N ASP A 52 -13.86 15.94 2.60
CA ASP A 52 -14.19 16.23 1.20
C ASP A 52 -13.13 15.69 0.23
N GLY A 53 -13.55 14.78 -0.64
CA GLY A 53 -12.70 14.29 -1.72
C GLY A 53 -11.51 13.46 -1.26
N ILE A 54 -11.67 12.66 -0.20
CA ILE A 54 -10.73 11.58 0.12
C ILE A 54 -10.47 10.71 -1.12
N TYR A 55 -9.21 10.32 -1.34
CA TYR A 55 -8.68 9.69 -2.56
C TYR A 55 -8.77 10.50 -3.87
N ARG A 56 -9.68 11.47 -4.02
CA ARG A 56 -9.76 12.37 -5.20
C ARG A 56 -8.72 13.49 -5.11
N LEU A 57 -8.67 14.19 -3.98
CA LEU A 57 -7.69 15.24 -3.73
C LEU A 57 -6.33 14.65 -3.40
N SER A 58 -5.27 15.37 -3.75
CA SER A 58 -3.89 14.99 -3.44
C SER A 58 -3.44 15.71 -2.17
N GLY A 59 -2.86 14.96 -1.23
CA GLY A 59 -2.13 15.58 -0.12
C GLY A 59 -0.82 16.24 -0.53
N VAL A 60 -0.18 16.89 0.43
CA VAL A 60 1.06 17.64 0.19
C VAL A 60 2.19 16.67 -0.13
N THR A 61 2.88 16.90 -1.26
CA THR A 61 3.95 16.02 -1.77
C THR A 61 5.04 15.73 -0.74
N SER A 62 5.49 16.74 0.02
CA SER A 62 6.50 16.55 1.06
C SER A 62 6.03 15.62 2.18
N ASN A 63 4.76 15.71 2.59
CA ASN A 63 4.17 14.82 3.59
C ASN A 63 4.06 13.38 3.07
N ILE A 64 3.68 13.20 1.80
CA ILE A 64 3.64 11.89 1.14
C ILE A 64 5.04 11.26 1.13
N GLN A 65 6.06 12.01 0.70
CA GLN A 65 7.44 11.51 0.65
C GLN A 65 8.00 11.21 2.04
N ARG A 66 7.70 12.06 3.02
CA ARG A 66 8.06 11.82 4.42
C ARG A 66 7.44 10.52 4.92
N LEU A 67 6.12 10.34 4.75
CA LEU A 67 5.43 9.15 5.23
C LEU A 67 5.93 7.88 4.53
N ARG A 68 6.21 7.94 3.23
CA ARG A 68 6.87 6.85 2.48
C ARG A 68 8.20 6.45 3.13
N GLN A 69 9.05 7.42 3.45
CA GLN A 69 10.33 7.15 4.11
C GLN A 69 10.15 6.54 5.50
N GLU A 70 9.16 7.02 6.28
CA GLU A 70 8.86 6.44 7.58
C GLU A 70 8.51 4.93 7.43
N PHE A 71 7.65 4.56 6.47
CA PHE A 71 7.34 3.15 6.17
C PHE A 71 8.55 2.33 5.67
N CYS A 72 9.45 2.89 4.88
CA CYS A 72 10.66 2.18 4.42
C CYS A 72 11.74 2.03 5.51
N SER A 73 11.63 2.76 6.61
CA SER A 73 12.64 2.77 7.68
C SER A 73 12.43 1.70 8.76
N GLU A 74 11.53 0.73 8.53
CA GLU A 74 11.04 -0.28 9.49
C GLU A 74 10.29 0.29 10.71
N ALA A 75 10.13 1.61 10.81
CA ALA A 75 9.25 2.21 11.79
C ALA A 75 7.81 2.01 11.32
N CYS A 76 6.97 1.32 12.11
CA CYS A 76 5.53 1.47 11.98
C CYS A 76 5.21 2.96 12.20
N PRO A 77 4.87 3.75 11.17
CA PRO A 77 4.73 5.17 11.34
C PRO A 77 3.52 5.45 12.23
N ASP A 78 3.70 6.41 13.13
CA ASP A 78 2.60 6.95 13.90
C ASP A 78 1.83 7.95 13.03
N LEU A 79 0.71 7.48 12.48
CA LEU A 79 -0.20 8.30 11.67
C LEU A 79 -1.02 9.30 12.51
N THR A 80 -0.94 9.24 13.85
CA THR A 80 -1.62 10.21 14.74
C THR A 80 -0.85 11.51 14.92
N LYS A 81 0.35 11.63 14.35
CA LYS A 81 1.10 12.90 14.32
C LYS A 81 0.27 13.99 13.64
N GLU A 82 0.34 15.19 14.19
CA GLU A 82 -0.41 16.37 13.71
C GLU A 82 -0.22 16.63 12.21
N VAL A 83 0.99 16.42 11.68
CA VAL A 83 1.30 16.57 10.25
C VAL A 83 0.41 15.72 9.33
N TYR A 84 -0.01 14.53 9.79
CA TYR A 84 -0.87 13.63 9.01
C TYR A 84 -2.35 13.85 9.29
N LEU A 85 -2.71 14.26 10.52
CA LEU A 85 -4.07 14.64 10.87
C LEU A 85 -4.52 15.94 10.16
N GLN A 86 -3.60 16.88 9.91
CA GLN A 86 -3.87 18.11 9.17
C GLN A 86 -3.87 17.90 7.64
N ASP A 87 -3.29 16.80 7.16
CA ASP A 87 -3.19 16.47 5.73
C ASP A 87 -3.59 15.01 5.48
N ILE A 88 -4.85 14.68 5.79
CA ILE A 88 -5.41 13.34 5.63
C ILE A 88 -5.27 12.83 4.19
N HIS A 89 -5.33 13.74 3.20
CA HIS A 89 -5.14 13.41 1.79
C HIS A 89 -3.75 12.84 1.48
N CYS A 90 -2.71 13.12 2.28
CA CYS A 90 -1.38 12.54 2.03
C CYS A 90 -1.37 11.03 2.27
N VAL A 91 -2.16 10.55 3.24
CA VAL A 91 -2.29 9.11 3.54
C VAL A 91 -3.03 8.39 2.41
N GLY A 92 -4.11 9.00 1.90
CA GLY A 92 -4.81 8.49 0.71
C GLY A 92 -3.92 8.51 -0.55
N SER A 93 -3.15 9.58 -0.75
CA SER A 93 -2.15 9.66 -1.83
C SER A 93 -1.06 8.61 -1.71
N LEU A 94 -0.62 8.28 -0.49
CA LEU A 94 0.37 7.23 -0.28
C LEU A 94 -0.19 5.83 -0.61
N CYS A 95 -1.46 5.55 -0.27
CA CYS A 95 -2.13 4.31 -0.68
C CYS A 95 -2.10 4.15 -2.20
N LYS A 96 -2.50 5.21 -2.92
CA LYS A 96 -2.48 5.23 -4.40
C LYS A 96 -1.07 5.03 -4.93
N LEU A 97 -0.07 5.67 -4.30
CA LEU A 97 1.34 5.54 -4.68
C LEU A 97 1.81 4.08 -4.56
N TYR A 98 1.46 3.39 -3.47
CA TYR A 98 1.83 2.00 -3.26
C TYR A 98 1.39 1.12 -4.43
N PHE A 99 0.10 1.17 -4.81
CA PHE A 99 -0.41 0.37 -5.93
C PHE A 99 0.18 0.76 -7.27
N ARG A 100 0.45 2.06 -7.49
CA ARG A 100 1.05 2.56 -8.73
C ARG A 100 2.49 2.09 -8.92
N GLU A 101 3.23 1.90 -7.83
CA GLU A 101 4.62 1.46 -7.87
C GLU A 101 4.77 -0.07 -7.94
N LEU A 102 3.68 -0.84 -7.82
CA LEU A 102 3.77 -2.30 -7.97
C LEU A 102 4.28 -2.68 -9.37
N PRO A 103 5.25 -3.62 -9.47
CA PRO A 103 5.78 -4.06 -10.76
C PRO A 103 4.73 -4.79 -11.62
N ASN A 104 3.82 -5.54 -10.97
CA ASN A 104 2.61 -6.09 -11.58
C ASN A 104 1.42 -5.42 -10.88
N PRO A 105 0.50 -4.74 -11.61
CA PRO A 105 -0.64 -4.08 -10.99
C PRO A 105 -1.48 -5.06 -10.17
N LEU A 106 -2.22 -4.52 -9.19
CA LEU A 106 -3.07 -5.33 -8.30
C LEU A 106 -4.03 -6.25 -9.08
N LEU A 107 -4.64 -5.72 -10.15
CA LEU A 107 -5.42 -6.48 -11.12
C LEU A 107 -4.50 -7.02 -12.22
N THR A 108 -3.63 -7.94 -11.83
CA THR A 108 -2.47 -8.42 -12.61
C THR A 108 -2.75 -8.61 -14.11
N TYR A 109 -1.71 -8.46 -14.94
CA TYR A 109 -1.86 -8.58 -16.39
C TYR A 109 -2.45 -9.94 -16.83
N GLU A 110 -2.14 -11.02 -16.11
CA GLU A 110 -2.63 -12.38 -16.39
C GLU A 110 -4.13 -12.53 -16.14
N LEU A 111 -4.69 -11.71 -15.26
CA LEU A 111 -6.11 -11.72 -14.92
C LEU A 111 -6.89 -10.63 -15.63
N TYR A 112 -6.23 -9.66 -16.27
CA TYR A 112 -6.87 -8.51 -16.90
C TYR A 112 -7.98 -8.91 -17.88
N THR A 113 -7.72 -9.85 -18.80
CA THR A 113 -8.73 -10.32 -19.76
C THR A 113 -9.96 -10.89 -19.05
N LYS A 114 -9.76 -11.69 -18.00
CA LYS A 114 -10.85 -12.27 -17.20
C LYS A 114 -11.65 -11.20 -16.47
N PHE A 115 -10.98 -10.16 -15.96
CA PHE A 115 -11.66 -9.02 -15.36
C PHE A 115 -12.45 -8.21 -16.39
N THR A 116 -11.89 -7.93 -17.56
CA THR A 116 -12.60 -7.18 -18.61
C THR A 116 -13.80 -7.95 -19.17
N GLU A 117 -13.68 -9.26 -19.31
CA GLU A 117 -14.79 -10.14 -19.69
C GLU A 117 -15.86 -10.12 -18.60
N ALA A 118 -15.50 -10.28 -17.32
CA ALA A 118 -16.45 -10.25 -16.22
C ALA A 118 -17.21 -8.90 -16.15
N VAL A 119 -16.53 -7.77 -16.36
CA VAL A 119 -17.17 -6.44 -16.37
C VAL A 119 -18.05 -6.25 -17.60
N SER A 120 -17.62 -6.74 -18.78
CA SER A 120 -18.43 -6.69 -20.00
C SER A 120 -19.67 -7.59 -19.92
N VAL A 121 -19.55 -8.70 -19.17
CA VAL A 121 -20.61 -9.68 -18.90
C VAL A 121 -21.48 -9.25 -17.71
N GLN A 122 -21.16 -8.18 -16.97
CA GLN A 122 -22.07 -7.64 -15.95
C GLN A 122 -23.36 -7.01 -16.51
N GLY A 123 -23.55 -7.00 -17.84
CA GLY A 123 -24.89 -6.88 -18.45
C GLY A 123 -25.72 -8.18 -18.43
N ILE A 124 -25.11 -9.37 -18.32
CA ILE A 124 -25.78 -10.68 -18.38
C ILE A 124 -25.10 -11.67 -17.41
N MET A 125 -25.71 -11.81 -16.24
CA MET A 125 -25.50 -12.80 -15.17
C MET A 125 -24.49 -13.96 -15.35
N LYS A 126 -23.70 -14.14 -14.28
CA LYS A 126 -23.25 -15.42 -13.66
C LYS A 126 -22.49 -16.40 -14.55
N ASN A 127 -21.19 -16.49 -14.28
CA ASN A 127 -20.38 -17.73 -14.13
C ASN A 127 -18.96 -17.46 -14.63
N LEU A 128 -18.09 -16.94 -13.76
CA LEU A 128 -16.66 -17.12 -13.98
C LEU A 128 -16.00 -17.48 -12.66
N SER A 129 -15.46 -18.69 -12.61
CA SER A 129 -14.62 -19.20 -11.54
C SER A 129 -13.26 -18.49 -11.55
N ILE A 130 -13.27 -17.17 -11.39
CA ILE A 130 -12.08 -16.43 -10.99
C ILE A 130 -11.87 -16.79 -9.52
N SER A 131 -10.66 -17.23 -9.15
CA SER A 131 -10.23 -17.49 -7.78
C SER A 131 -10.86 -16.46 -6.82
N GLU A 132 -11.80 -16.93 -5.99
CA GLU A 132 -12.51 -16.08 -5.03
C GLU A 132 -11.56 -15.29 -4.15
N ARG A 133 -10.32 -15.76 -3.91
CA ARG A 133 -9.32 -15.04 -3.10
C ARG A 133 -8.77 -13.80 -3.79
N SER A 134 -8.46 -13.87 -5.08
CA SER A 134 -7.94 -12.72 -5.84
C SER A 134 -9.03 -11.68 -6.08
N LEU A 135 -10.26 -12.14 -6.37
CA LEU A 135 -11.42 -11.26 -6.43
C LEU A 135 -11.77 -10.68 -5.06
N LYS A 136 -11.85 -11.46 -3.98
CA LYS A 136 -12.16 -10.93 -2.63
C LYS A 136 -11.11 -9.94 -2.15
N ASN A 137 -9.81 -10.15 -2.41
CA ASN A 137 -8.78 -9.18 -2.02
C ASN A 137 -8.85 -7.89 -2.83
N CYS A 138 -9.06 -7.96 -4.15
CA CYS A 138 -9.19 -6.77 -4.99
C CYS A 138 -10.53 -6.07 -4.79
N GLN A 139 -11.62 -6.82 -4.66
CA GLN A 139 -12.98 -6.32 -4.51
C GLN A 139 -13.22 -5.80 -3.10
N ARG A 140 -12.55 -6.34 -2.07
CA ARG A 140 -12.55 -5.77 -0.70
C ARG A 140 -11.75 -4.48 -0.64
N LEU A 141 -10.56 -4.43 -1.25
CA LEU A 141 -9.79 -3.19 -1.37
C LEU A 141 -10.52 -2.15 -2.23
N ILE A 142 -11.14 -2.55 -3.35
CA ILE A 142 -11.94 -1.64 -4.18
C ILE A 142 -13.23 -1.24 -3.46
N SER A 143 -13.92 -2.12 -2.73
CA SER A 143 -15.13 -1.73 -1.98
C SER A 143 -14.81 -0.86 -0.76
N GLU A 144 -13.68 -1.10 -0.08
CA GLU A 144 -13.17 -0.26 1.02
C GLU A 144 -12.63 1.10 0.48
N LEU A 145 -12.15 1.15 -0.77
CA LEU A 145 -11.70 2.38 -1.44
C LEU A 145 -12.81 3.12 -2.22
N TRP A 146 -13.99 2.52 -2.43
CA TRP A 146 -15.06 3.05 -3.30
C TRP A 146 -16.43 3.16 -2.61
N SER A 147 -16.55 2.78 -1.33
CA SER A 147 -17.71 3.09 -0.47
C SER A 147 -17.48 4.30 0.47
N ILE A 148 -16.44 5.09 0.20
CA ILE A 148 -16.26 6.46 0.69
C ILE A 148 -16.07 7.35 -0.53
#